data_AF-A0A2H0A2N8-F1
#
_entry.id   AF-A0A2H0A2N8-F1
#
_cell.length_a   1.000
_cell.length_b   1.000
_cell.length_c   1.000
_cell.angle_alpha   90.00
_cell.angle_beta   90.00
_cell.angle_gamma   90.00
#
_symmetry.space_group_name_H-M   'P 1'
#
loop_
_entity.id
_entity.type
_entity.pdbx_description
1 polymer ?
#
loop_
_entity_poly.entity_id
_entity_poly.type
_entity_poly.pdbx_seq_one_letter_code
_entity_poly.pdbx_strand_id
1 'polypeptide(L)'
;MRPEMQEYNYDWLMGKTLATAARVPLGTKKETELTYRYIPYFKNIAKTLIDAGDPGIQALKMMSQYYENILTAHAQGKKIVATTFCNSPAILYAMDMVPVTFEMLTAIGSMVWKRGMFDYMDFCCEVGMPETSCSSQRGALGAVLGAVLGGL
;
A
#
# COMPACT_ATOMS: atom_id res chain seq x y z
N MET A 1 18.20 3.48 5.25
CA MET A 1 17.40 2.48 4.47
C MET A 1 18.31 1.42 3.86
N ARG A 2 17.92 0.13 3.89
CA ARG A 2 18.74 -0.95 3.31
C ARG A 2 18.76 -0.91 1.77
N PRO A 3 19.89 -1.21 1.09
CA PRO A 3 19.99 -1.14 -0.37
C PRO A 3 18.95 -1.99 -1.10
N GLU A 4 18.61 -3.17 -0.58
CA GLU A 4 17.67 -4.10 -1.22
C GLU A 4 16.24 -3.54 -1.29
N MET A 5 15.92 -2.57 -0.41
CA MET A 5 14.61 -1.90 -0.41
C MET A 5 14.51 -0.84 -1.51
N GLN A 6 15.63 -0.37 -2.05
CA GLN A 6 15.69 0.61 -3.14
C GLN A 6 15.55 -0.05 -4.52
N GLU A 7 15.72 -1.36 -4.61
CA GLU A 7 15.63 -2.12 -5.87
C GLU A 7 14.19 -2.27 -6.38
N TYR A 8 13.19 -2.06 -5.51
CA TYR A 8 11.78 -2.31 -5.82
C TYR A 8 10.94 -1.04 -5.67
N ASN A 9 10.11 -0.77 -6.68
CA ASN A 9 9.07 0.25 -6.60
C ASN A 9 7.98 -0.22 -5.62
N TYR A 10 7.88 0.49 -4.50
CA TYR A 10 6.99 0.20 -3.38
C TYR A 10 5.52 0.07 -3.81
N ASP A 11 5.01 1.09 -4.50
CA ASP A 11 3.63 1.17 -4.95
C ASP A 11 3.28 0.11 -6.00
N TRP A 12 4.20 -0.15 -6.91
CA TRP A 12 4.02 -1.20 -7.91
C TRP A 12 3.95 -2.58 -7.25
N LEU A 13 4.90 -2.89 -6.35
CA LEU A 13 4.93 -4.15 -5.63
C LEU A 13 3.66 -4.33 -4.78
N MET A 14 3.23 -3.26 -4.11
CA MET A 14 2.04 -3.25 -3.28
C MET A 14 0.78 -3.47 -4.12
N GLY A 15 0.62 -2.72 -5.20
CA GLY A 15 -0.50 -2.84 -6.12
C GLY A 15 -0.61 -4.25 -6.71
N LYS A 16 0.49 -4.86 -7.14
CA LYS A 16 0.50 -6.24 -7.65
C LYS A 16 0.15 -7.27 -6.57
N THR A 17 0.66 -7.08 -5.34
CA THR A 17 0.38 -7.98 -4.23
C THR A 17 -1.10 -7.95 -3.85
N LEU A 18 -1.67 -6.76 -3.70
CA LEU A 18 -3.08 -6.57 -3.35
C LEU A 18 -4.02 -7.03 -4.46
N ALA A 19 -3.69 -6.73 -5.73
CA ALA A 19 -4.47 -7.20 -6.88
C ALA A 19 -4.51 -8.73 -6.96
N THR A 20 -3.38 -9.38 -6.65
CA THR A 20 -3.32 -10.85 -6.57
C THR A 20 -4.19 -11.35 -5.43
N ALA A 21 -4.03 -10.78 -4.22
CA ALA A 21 -4.80 -11.15 -3.04
C ALA A 21 -6.32 -11.00 -3.25
N ALA A 22 -6.76 -9.94 -3.93
CA ALA A 22 -8.16 -9.69 -4.24
C ALA A 22 -8.76 -10.73 -5.22
N ARG A 23 -7.93 -11.43 -6.00
CA ARG A 23 -8.35 -12.45 -6.97
C ARG A 23 -8.34 -13.87 -6.41
N VAL A 24 -7.53 -14.15 -5.39
CA VAL A 24 -7.46 -15.47 -4.72
C VAL A 24 -8.84 -16.03 -4.29
N PRO A 25 -9.77 -15.27 -3.71
CA PRO A 25 -11.07 -15.80 -3.30
C PRO A 25 -12.06 -16.01 -4.47
N LEU A 26 -11.71 -15.60 -5.70
CA LEU A 26 -12.58 -15.80 -6.88
C LEU A 26 -12.45 -17.22 -7.46
N GLY A 27 -11.42 -17.97 -7.05
CA GLY A 27 -11.28 -19.38 -7.41
C GLY A 27 -12.16 -20.28 -6.55
N THR A 28 -11.98 -21.59 -6.71
CA THR A 28 -12.59 -22.58 -5.81
C THR A 28 -11.95 -22.49 -4.41
N LYS A 29 -12.70 -22.89 -3.38
CA LYS A 29 -12.18 -22.97 -1.99
C LYS A 29 -10.87 -23.77 -1.90
N LYS A 30 -10.76 -24.85 -2.68
CA LYS A 30 -9.56 -25.69 -2.77
C LYS A 30 -8.36 -24.90 -3.31
N GLU A 31 -8.54 -24.12 -4.36
CA GLU A 31 -7.47 -23.29 -4.94
C GLU A 31 -7.02 -22.23 -3.94
N THR A 32 -7.95 -21.52 -3.30
CA THR A 32 -7.63 -20.54 -2.25
C THR A 32 -6.81 -21.16 -1.12
N GLU A 33 -7.21 -22.33 -0.62
CA GLU A 33 -6.48 -23.04 0.44
C GLU A 33 -5.08 -23.49 0.01
N LEU A 34 -4.92 -23.91 -1.24
CA LEU A 34 -3.61 -24.28 -1.80
C LEU A 34 -2.71 -23.05 -1.96
N THR A 35 -3.24 -21.90 -2.36
CA THR A 35 -2.48 -20.65 -2.49
C THR A 35 -1.76 -20.29 -1.19
N TYR A 36 -2.38 -20.50 -0.02
CA TYR A 36 -1.77 -20.22 1.29
C TYR A 36 -0.44 -20.94 1.54
N ARG A 37 -0.16 -22.06 0.84
CA ARG A 37 1.13 -22.76 0.93
C ARG A 37 2.26 -21.98 0.25
N TYR A 38 1.93 -21.18 -0.76
CA TYR A 38 2.89 -20.42 -1.56
C TYR A 38 3.10 -18.98 -1.08
N ILE A 39 2.22 -18.48 -0.20
CA ILE A 39 2.32 -17.15 0.41
C ILE A 39 2.47 -17.19 1.94
N PRO A 40 3.43 -17.95 2.51
CA PRO A 40 3.46 -18.23 3.95
C PRO A 40 3.53 -16.97 4.83
N TYR A 41 4.19 -15.90 4.36
CA TYR A 41 4.30 -14.64 5.11
C TYR A 41 3.02 -13.80 5.07
N PHE A 42 2.31 -13.82 3.95
CA PHE A 42 1.08 -13.05 3.76
C PHE A 42 -0.18 -13.87 4.13
N LYS A 43 -0.03 -15.18 4.33
CA LYS A 43 -1.11 -16.14 4.59
C LYS A 43 -2.09 -15.66 5.64
N ASN A 44 -1.60 -15.24 6.81
CA ASN A 44 -2.48 -14.88 7.92
C ASN A 44 -3.32 -13.65 7.59
N ILE A 45 -2.75 -12.68 6.87
CA ILE A 45 -3.43 -11.45 6.48
C ILE A 45 -4.45 -11.73 5.39
N ALA A 46 -4.04 -12.43 4.32
CA ALA A 46 -4.93 -12.85 3.26
C ALA A 46 -6.09 -13.67 3.80
N LYS A 47 -5.81 -14.66 4.65
CA LYS A 47 -6.82 -15.52 5.27
C LYS A 47 -7.76 -14.73 6.16
N THR A 48 -7.27 -13.80 6.98
CA THR A 48 -8.13 -12.97 7.84
C THR A 48 -9.12 -12.15 7.02
N LEU A 49 -8.67 -11.54 5.92
CA LEU A 49 -9.54 -10.76 5.04
C LEU A 49 -10.50 -11.64 4.24
N ILE A 50 -10.07 -12.80 3.76
CA ILE A 50 -10.93 -13.71 2.99
C ILE A 50 -11.97 -14.39 3.89
N ASP A 51 -11.58 -14.82 5.10
CA ASP A 51 -12.47 -15.47 6.06
C ASP A 51 -13.53 -14.51 6.62
N ALA A 52 -13.27 -13.19 6.60
CA ALA A 52 -14.26 -12.18 6.93
C ALA A 52 -15.43 -12.13 5.91
N GLY A 53 -15.34 -12.87 4.81
CA GLY A 53 -16.36 -12.95 3.77
C GLY A 53 -16.37 -11.71 2.87
N ASP A 54 -17.54 -11.38 2.34
CA ASP A 54 -17.72 -10.29 1.39
C ASP A 54 -17.10 -8.96 1.83
N PRO A 55 -17.23 -8.50 3.09
CA PRO A 55 -16.61 -7.24 3.54
C PRO A 55 -15.09 -7.22 3.38
N GLY A 56 -14.41 -8.32 3.72
CA GLY A 56 -12.96 -8.37 3.60
C GLY A 56 -12.47 -8.53 2.16
N ILE A 57 -13.25 -9.21 1.31
CA ILE A 57 -13.00 -9.24 -0.13
C ILE A 57 -13.17 -7.85 -0.74
N GLN A 58 -14.20 -7.10 -0.36
CA GLN A 58 -14.39 -5.72 -0.81
C GLN A 58 -13.26 -4.81 -0.31
N ALA A 59 -12.79 -4.98 0.93
CA ALA A 59 -11.63 -4.26 1.45
C ALA A 59 -10.38 -4.51 0.60
N LEU A 60 -10.09 -5.77 0.23
CA LEU A 60 -8.98 -6.11 -0.66
C LEU A 60 -9.12 -5.45 -2.04
N LYS A 61 -10.32 -5.45 -2.62
CA LYS A 61 -10.60 -4.79 -3.91
C LYS A 61 -10.40 -3.28 -3.82
N MET A 62 -10.88 -2.63 -2.75
CA MET A 62 -10.68 -1.19 -2.53
C MET A 62 -9.20 -0.83 -2.39
N MET A 63 -8.45 -1.61 -1.60
CA MET A 63 -7.00 -1.41 -1.45
C MET A 63 -6.26 -1.61 -2.77
N SER A 64 -6.63 -2.63 -3.55
CA SER A 64 -6.07 -2.84 -4.90
C SER A 64 -6.38 -1.67 -5.83
N GLN A 65 -7.63 -1.20 -5.85
CA GLN A 65 -8.06 -0.08 -6.70
C GLN A 65 -7.33 1.21 -6.31
N TYR A 66 -7.10 1.44 -5.02
CA TYR A 66 -6.36 2.61 -4.54
C TYR A 66 -4.95 2.67 -5.14
N TYR A 67 -4.19 1.56 -5.12
CA TYR A 67 -2.87 1.51 -5.76
C TYR A 67 -2.95 1.58 -7.28
N GLU A 68 -3.96 0.97 -7.90
CA GLU A 68 -4.16 1.06 -9.35
C GLU A 68 -4.41 2.50 -9.81
N ASN A 69 -5.20 3.27 -9.05
CA ASN A 69 -5.42 4.69 -9.32
C ASN A 69 -4.12 5.48 -9.29
N ILE A 70 -3.24 5.21 -8.31
CA ILE A 70 -1.94 5.88 -8.18
C ILE A 70 -1.04 5.51 -9.38
N LEU A 71 -0.88 4.22 -9.66
CA LEU A 71 0.01 3.73 -10.71
C LEU A 71 -0.41 4.16 -12.12
N THR A 72 -1.71 4.42 -12.33
CA THR A 72 -2.26 4.80 -13.64
C THR A 72 -2.53 6.30 -13.78
N ALA A 73 -2.40 7.08 -12.71
CA ALA A 73 -2.77 8.50 -12.69
C ALA A 73 -2.09 9.30 -13.81
N HIS A 74 -0.77 9.18 -13.95
CA HIS A 74 -0.02 9.90 -14.98
C HIS A 74 -0.41 9.48 -16.40
N ALA A 75 -0.62 8.19 -16.64
CA ALA A 75 -1.08 7.69 -17.94
C ALA A 75 -2.49 8.20 -18.30
N GLN A 76 -3.32 8.47 -17.28
CA GLN A 76 -4.65 9.07 -17.43
C GLN A 76 -4.62 10.60 -17.50
N GLY A 77 -3.44 11.23 -17.45
CA GLY A 77 -3.30 12.69 -17.45
C GLY A 77 -3.66 13.37 -16.12
N LYS A 78 -3.87 12.59 -15.05
CA LYS A 78 -4.26 13.10 -13.73
C LYS A 78 -3.05 13.51 -12.90
N LYS A 79 -3.27 14.44 -11.96
CA LYS A 79 -2.26 14.82 -10.96
C LYS A 79 -2.41 13.98 -9.71
N ILE A 80 -1.28 13.54 -9.17
CA ILE A 80 -1.23 12.90 -7.86
C ILE A 80 -1.01 13.97 -6.80
N VAL A 81 -1.75 13.88 -5.69
CA VAL A 81 -1.70 14.84 -4.60
C VAL A 81 -1.44 14.12 -3.29
N ALA A 82 -0.28 14.38 -2.68
CA ALA A 82 0.00 13.94 -1.32
C ALA A 82 -0.97 14.62 -0.33
N THR A 83 -1.59 13.83 0.55
CA THR A 83 -2.54 14.32 1.54
C THR A 83 -2.43 13.51 2.84
N THR A 84 -3.07 14.00 3.90
CA THR A 84 -3.21 13.30 5.19
C THR A 84 -4.66 12.87 5.41
N PHE A 85 -4.92 11.99 6.38
CA PHE A 85 -6.28 11.62 6.77
C PHE A 85 -7.11 12.80 7.33
N CYS A 86 -6.45 13.90 7.73
CA CYS A 86 -7.13 15.12 8.21
C CYS A 86 -7.79 15.92 7.08
N ASN A 87 -7.45 15.61 5.81
CA ASN A 87 -8.05 16.24 4.65
C ASN A 87 -8.87 15.21 3.88
N SER A 88 -10.10 15.56 3.50
CA SER A 88 -11.02 14.65 2.82
C SER A 88 -10.53 14.33 1.40
N PRO A 89 -10.19 13.07 1.08
CA PRO A 89 -9.77 12.68 -0.28
C PRO A 89 -10.86 12.92 -1.33
N ALA A 90 -12.13 12.98 -0.91
CA ALA A 90 -13.27 13.21 -1.81
C ALA A 90 -13.17 14.56 -2.56
N ILE A 91 -12.60 15.59 -1.93
CA ILE A 91 -12.40 16.90 -2.57
C ILE A 91 -11.41 16.77 -3.73
N LEU A 92 -10.32 16.04 -3.52
CA LEU A 92 -9.29 15.82 -4.54
C LEU A 92 -9.82 15.00 -5.71
N TYR A 93 -10.61 13.95 -5.42
CA TYR A 93 -11.30 13.19 -6.47
C TYR A 93 -12.27 14.07 -7.28
N ALA A 94 -13.02 14.98 -6.63
CA ALA A 94 -13.92 15.90 -7.32
C ALA A 94 -13.20 16.88 -8.25
N MET A 95 -11.92 17.15 -7.98
CA MET A 95 -11.03 17.98 -8.82
C MET A 95 -10.29 17.18 -9.89
N ASP A 96 -10.67 15.92 -10.14
CA ASP A 96 -10.00 14.98 -11.05
C ASP A 96 -8.51 14.74 -10.71
N MET A 97 -8.19 14.77 -9.41
CA MET A 97 -6.88 14.46 -8.87
C MET A 97 -6.90 13.13 -8.13
N VAL A 98 -5.75 12.45 -8.07
CA VAL A 98 -5.58 11.17 -7.37
C VAL A 98 -4.93 11.45 -6.01
N PRO A 99 -5.67 11.31 -4.90
CA PRO A 99 -5.12 11.53 -3.56
C PRO A 99 -4.25 10.36 -3.13
N VAL A 100 -3.06 10.67 -2.64
CA VAL A 100 -2.17 9.73 -1.93
C VAL A 100 -2.16 10.10 -0.46
N THR A 101 -2.97 9.39 0.32
CA THR A 101 -3.00 9.52 1.78
C THR A 101 -1.82 8.76 2.38
N PHE A 102 -0.90 9.47 3.03
CA PHE A 102 0.33 8.89 3.58
C PHE A 102 0.06 7.83 4.63
N GLU A 103 -0.93 8.03 5.47
CA GLU A 103 -1.25 7.08 6.53
C GLU A 103 -1.84 5.77 5.96
N MET A 104 -2.54 5.84 4.82
CA MET A 104 -3.00 4.65 4.11
C MET A 104 -1.85 3.89 3.46
N LEU A 105 -0.88 4.58 2.85
CA LEU A 105 0.34 3.92 2.34
C LEU A 105 1.05 3.19 3.48
N THR A 106 1.34 3.89 4.58
CA THR A 106 2.06 3.27 5.71
C THR A 106 1.27 2.14 6.36
N ALA A 107 -0.04 2.28 6.55
CA ALA A 107 -0.86 1.25 7.17
C ALA A 107 -0.91 -0.03 6.32
N ILE A 108 -1.15 0.12 5.00
CA ILE A 108 -1.17 -1.01 4.08
C ILE A 108 0.22 -1.63 3.97
N GLY A 109 1.28 -0.82 3.86
CA GLY A 109 2.67 -1.27 3.91
C GLY A 109 3.01 -2.06 5.16
N SER A 110 2.58 -1.58 6.32
CA SER A 110 2.84 -2.22 7.60
C SER A 110 2.13 -3.57 7.73
N MET A 111 0.96 -3.72 7.10
CA MET A 111 0.28 -5.01 7.01
C MET A 111 1.04 -5.93 6.05
N VAL A 112 1.28 -5.52 4.81
CA VAL A 112 1.72 -6.47 3.78
C VAL A 112 3.21 -6.83 3.90
N TRP A 113 4.09 -5.91 4.33
CA TRP A 113 5.53 -6.17 4.39
C TRP A 113 5.88 -7.03 5.60
N LYS A 114 6.74 -8.03 5.39
CA LYS A 114 7.20 -8.95 6.44
C LYS A 114 7.81 -8.23 7.66
N ARG A 115 8.50 -7.12 7.44
CA ARG A 115 9.11 -6.27 8.49
C ARG A 115 8.36 -4.95 8.68
N GLY A 116 7.12 -4.86 8.18
CA GLY A 116 6.37 -3.61 8.13
C GLY A 116 7.13 -2.49 7.42
N MET A 117 6.92 -1.26 7.90
CA MET A 117 7.47 -0.04 7.30
C MET A 117 8.67 0.54 8.06
N PHE A 118 9.29 -0.21 8.98
CA PHE A 118 10.35 0.31 9.86
C PHE A 118 11.55 0.87 9.08
N ASP A 119 12.02 0.18 8.04
CA ASP A 119 13.16 0.67 7.23
C ASP A 119 12.90 2.05 6.61
N TYR A 120 11.65 2.33 6.22
CA TYR A 120 11.25 3.63 5.69
C TYR A 120 11.09 4.68 6.80
N MET A 121 10.52 4.29 7.95
CA MET A 121 10.38 5.17 9.11
C MET A 121 11.73 5.64 9.64
N ASP A 122 12.68 4.72 9.78
CA ASP A 122 14.03 4.99 10.25
C ASP A 122 14.76 5.88 9.25
N PHE A 123 14.68 5.58 7.96
CA PHE A 123 15.24 6.42 6.92
C PHE A 123 14.66 7.83 6.92
N CYS A 124 13.36 7.98 7.15
CA CYS A 124 12.72 9.28 7.25
C CYS A 124 13.30 10.11 8.42
N CYS A 125 13.69 9.47 9.52
CA CYS A 125 14.40 10.13 10.61
C CYS A 125 15.85 10.47 10.24
N GLU A 126 16.56 9.55 9.56
CA GLU A 126 17.95 9.75 9.10
C GLU A 126 18.08 10.99 8.19
N VAL A 127 17.06 11.28 7.39
CA VAL A 127 17.02 12.45 6.48
C VAL A 127 16.44 13.72 7.13
N GLY A 128 16.17 13.70 8.44
CA GLY A 128 15.90 14.91 9.23
C GLY A 128 14.47 15.05 9.77
N MET A 129 13.56 14.10 9.57
CA MET A 129 12.24 14.16 10.20
C MET A 129 12.35 13.83 11.70
N PRO A 130 11.70 14.60 12.60
CA PRO A 130 11.76 14.29 14.03
C PRO A 130 11.18 12.91 14.34
N GLU A 131 11.85 12.14 15.20
CA GLU A 131 11.39 10.81 15.62
C GLU A 131 10.03 10.85 16.33
N THR A 132 9.73 11.97 17.00
CA THR A 132 8.44 12.25 17.64
C THR A 132 7.30 12.50 16.64
N SER A 133 7.59 12.60 15.35
CA SER A 133 6.56 12.71 14.31
C SER A 133 5.79 11.40 14.16
N CYS A 134 4.53 11.51 13.73
CA CYS A 134 3.63 10.37 13.54
C CYS A 134 4.28 9.28 12.67
N SER A 135 4.31 8.04 13.16
CA SER A 135 4.88 6.89 12.45
C SER A 135 4.21 6.65 11.09
N SER A 136 2.89 6.88 11.02
CA SER A 136 2.11 6.76 9.78
C SER A 136 2.54 7.76 8.70
N GLN A 137 3.09 8.91 9.08
CA GLN A 137 3.65 9.88 8.13
C GLN A 137 5.10 9.54 7.78
N ARG A 138 5.90 9.15 8.77
CA ARG A 138 7.31 8.75 8.57
C ARG A 138 7.46 7.57 7.62
N GLY A 139 6.57 6.57 7.69
CA GLY A 139 6.64 5.40 6.80
C GLY A 139 6.48 5.76 5.32
N ALA A 140 5.42 6.50 4.98
CA ALA A 140 5.13 6.89 3.61
C ALA A 140 6.10 7.95 3.10
N LEU A 141 6.42 8.96 3.92
CA LEU A 141 7.39 9.98 3.53
C LEU A 141 8.80 9.39 3.37
N GLY A 142 9.18 8.41 4.20
CA GLY A 142 10.41 7.66 4.01
C GLY A 142 10.47 6.92 2.66
N ALA A 143 9.34 6.36 2.20
CA ALA A 143 9.24 5.76 0.88
C ALA A 143 9.32 6.81 -0.25
N VAL A 144 8.77 8.01 -0.06
CA VAL A 144 8.88 9.14 -1.02
C VAL A 144 10.32 9.60 -1.11
N LEU A 145 10.94 9.92 0.03
CA LEU A 145 12.31 10.44 0.11
C LEU A 145 13.35 9.39 -0.32
N GLY A 146 13.01 8.10 -0.17
CA GLY A 146 13.81 6.99 -0.68
C GLY A 146 13.70 6.79 -2.19
N ALA A 147 12.87 7.58 -2.90
CA ALA A 147 12.59 7.48 -4.32
C ALA A 147 12.08 6.09 -4.77
N VAL A 148 11.37 5.38 -3.89
CA VAL A 148 10.81 4.05 -4.18
C VAL A 148 9.32 4.09 -4.54
N LEU A 149 8.67 5.25 -4.47
CA LEU A 149 7.29 5.42 -4.95
C LEU A 149 7.33 5.79 -6.42
N GLY A 150 7.18 4.81 -7.31
CA GLY A 150 7.37 5.01 -8.76
C GLY A 150 6.27 5.84 -9.42
N GLY A 151 5.12 6.00 -8.77
CA GLY A 151 4.02 6.82 -9.23
C GLY A 151 4.12 8.31 -8.86
N LEU A 152 4.92 8.68 -7.85
CA LEU A 152 5.10 10.07 -7.39
C LEU A 152 6.36 10.70 -7.98
#